data_AF-A0A7W5BWY8-F1
#
_entry.id   AF-A0A7W5BWY8-F1
#
_cell.length_a   1.000
_cell.length_b   1.000
_cell.length_c   1.000
_cell.angle_alpha   90.00
_cell.angle_beta   90.00
_cell.angle_gamma   90.00
#
_symmetry.space_group_name_H-M   'P 1'
#
loop_
_entity.id
_entity.type
_entity.pdbx_description
1 polymer ?
#
loop_
_entity_poly.entity_id
_entity_poly.type
_entity_poly.pdbx_seq_one_letter_code
_entity_poly.pdbx_strand_id
1 'polypeptide(L)'
;MESRELIHDYHRWLRFQHQARLDREHRAAWQQLESAGVSAQRTTEAYRSMAEKAAAQGACYRTLFLRQHDDGHSLACEGWLFVRRVIAEGGATRVRGTLLPSFTLTTGAQAPADAQAESMTLEIFDQLLVDRGLASVARVDRVDASGDSHFITLIDSVRGDLRRHMS
;
A
#
# COMPACT_ATOMS: atom_id res chain seq x y z
N MET A 1 -13.31 37.38 -7.45
CA MET A 1 -12.41 36.40 -8.10
C MET A 1 -11.39 35.85 -7.12
N GLU A 2 -10.81 36.69 -6.24
CA GLU A 2 -9.81 36.29 -5.23
C GLU A 2 -10.21 35.16 -4.27
N SER A 3 -11.47 35.10 -3.80
CA SER A 3 -11.88 34.07 -2.82
C SER A 3 -11.85 32.63 -3.39
N ARG A 4 -12.16 32.45 -4.68
CA ARG A 4 -12.16 31.11 -5.32
C ARG A 4 -10.74 30.61 -5.57
N GLU A 5 -9.83 31.51 -5.92
CA GLU A 5 -8.40 31.22 -6.08
C GLU A 5 -7.76 30.86 -4.73
N LEU A 6 -8.04 31.62 -3.68
CA LEU A 6 -7.57 31.31 -2.32
C LEU A 6 -8.05 29.95 -1.81
N ILE A 7 -9.32 29.58 -2.05
CA ILE A 7 -9.86 28.27 -1.67
C ILE A 7 -9.19 27.14 -2.47
N HIS A 8 -8.96 27.34 -3.77
CA HIS A 8 -8.25 26.39 -4.61
C HIS A 8 -6.81 26.15 -4.10
N ASP A 9 -6.08 27.23 -3.80
CA ASP A 9 -4.71 27.14 -3.32
C ASP A 9 -4.63 26.50 -1.93
N TYR A 10 -5.60 26.78 -1.08
CA TYR A 10 -5.75 26.10 0.21
C TYR A 10 -5.92 24.58 0.04
N HIS A 11 -6.81 24.12 -0.85
CA HIS A 11 -6.98 22.69 -1.12
C HIS A 11 -5.73 22.04 -1.71
N ARG A 12 -5.02 22.75 -2.59
CA ARG A 12 -3.74 22.29 -3.13
C ARG A 12 -2.69 22.14 -2.03
N TRP A 13 -2.59 23.12 -1.14
CA TRP A 13 -1.69 23.08 0.02
C TRP A 13 -2.02 21.92 0.97
N LEU A 14 -3.30 21.71 1.31
CA LEU A 14 -3.72 20.56 2.12
C LEU A 14 -3.30 19.22 1.49
N ARG A 15 -3.41 19.10 0.16
CA ARG A 15 -2.98 17.90 -0.56
C ARG A 15 -1.47 17.67 -0.42
N PHE A 16 -0.66 18.72 -0.58
CA PHE A 16 0.79 18.61 -0.38
C PHE A 16 1.17 18.26 1.06
N GLN A 17 0.46 18.82 2.06
CA GLN A 17 0.66 18.43 3.45
C GLN A 17 0.34 16.95 3.69
N HIS A 18 -0.74 16.45 3.09
CA HIS A 18 -1.11 15.04 3.17
C HIS A 18 -0.05 14.15 2.52
N GLN A 19 0.43 14.50 1.32
CA GLN A 19 1.50 13.77 0.65
C GLN A 19 2.76 13.69 1.53
N ALA A 20 3.22 14.83 2.05
CA ALA A 20 4.40 14.87 2.92
C ALA A 20 4.21 14.04 4.20
N ARG A 21 2.99 13.92 4.71
CA ARG A 21 2.67 13.02 5.84
C ARG A 21 2.80 11.56 5.43
N LEU A 22 2.23 11.15 4.30
CA LEU A 22 2.33 9.77 3.81
C LEU A 22 3.77 9.38 3.50
N ASP A 23 4.58 10.27 2.93
CA ASP A 23 5.99 10.00 2.64
C ASP A 23 6.78 9.72 3.93
N ARG A 24 6.51 10.49 5.00
CA ARG A 24 7.12 10.25 6.32
C ARG A 24 6.62 8.95 6.94
N GLU A 25 5.33 8.68 6.85
CA GLU A 25 4.71 7.50 7.42
C GLU A 25 5.21 6.21 6.76
N HIS A 26 5.23 6.17 5.42
CA HIS A 26 5.76 5.06 4.65
C HIS A 26 7.22 4.80 4.99
N ARG A 27 8.05 5.86 4.98
CA ARG A 27 9.47 5.75 5.35
C ARG A 27 9.67 5.24 6.77
N ALA A 28 8.90 5.73 7.74
CA ALA A 28 8.99 5.28 9.14
C ALA A 28 8.58 3.81 9.28
N ALA A 29 7.49 3.39 8.63
CA ALA A 29 7.04 2.00 8.65
C ALA A 29 8.07 1.07 7.98
N TRP A 30 8.66 1.50 6.86
CA TRP A 30 9.74 0.75 6.20
C TRP A 30 10.96 0.59 7.12
N GLN A 31 11.41 1.68 7.76
CA GLN A 31 12.52 1.63 8.72
C GLN A 31 12.24 0.69 9.90
N GLN A 32 10.99 0.63 10.37
CA GLN A 32 10.59 -0.32 11.40
C GLN A 32 10.70 -1.77 10.91
N LEU A 33 10.21 -2.08 9.70
CA LEU A 33 10.36 -3.41 9.10
C LEU A 33 11.83 -3.82 8.96
N GLU A 34 12.68 -2.91 8.49
CA GLU A 34 14.13 -3.13 8.39
C GLU A 34 14.74 -3.42 9.76
N SER A 35 14.44 -2.60 10.77
CA SER A 35 14.98 -2.74 12.12
C SER A 35 14.56 -4.04 12.82
N ALA A 36 13.37 -4.53 12.49
CA ALA A 36 12.83 -5.77 13.04
C ALA A 36 13.27 -7.03 12.26
N GLY A 37 13.96 -6.87 11.13
CA GLY A 37 14.40 -8.00 10.29
C GLY A 37 13.23 -8.90 9.87
N VAL A 38 12.09 -8.30 9.53
CA VAL A 38 10.88 -9.08 9.19
C VAL A 38 11.15 -9.90 7.95
N SER A 39 11.02 -11.22 8.02
CA SER A 39 11.28 -12.13 6.89
C SER A 39 10.06 -12.29 5.97
N ALA A 40 10.30 -12.67 4.72
CA ALA A 40 9.25 -12.97 3.75
C ALA A 40 8.28 -14.05 4.24
N GLN A 41 8.77 -15.03 5.01
CA GLN A 41 7.94 -16.07 5.62
C GLN A 41 6.94 -15.48 6.63
N ARG A 42 7.40 -14.63 7.56
CA ARG A 42 6.53 -13.99 8.54
C ARG A 42 5.50 -13.07 7.87
N THR A 43 5.92 -12.34 6.83
CA THR A 43 5.03 -11.52 6.02
C THR A 43 3.98 -12.37 5.30
N THR A 44 4.36 -13.53 4.77
CA THR A 44 3.45 -14.48 4.13
C THR A 44 2.36 -14.96 5.09
N GLU A 45 2.73 -15.33 6.31
CA GLU A 45 1.78 -15.75 7.35
C GLU A 45 0.80 -14.63 7.72
N ALA A 46 1.28 -13.39 7.81
CA ALA A 46 0.43 -12.22 8.04
C ALA A 46 -0.60 -12.05 6.90
N TYR A 47 -0.18 -12.13 5.63
CA TYR A 47 -1.10 -12.05 4.49
C TYR A 47 -2.09 -13.22 4.43
N ARG A 48 -1.71 -14.42 4.87
CA ARG A 48 -2.65 -15.56 4.99
C ARG A 48 -3.75 -15.26 6.02
N SER A 49 -3.37 -14.77 7.20
CA SER A 49 -4.34 -14.35 8.22
C SER A 49 -5.24 -13.20 7.73
N MET A 50 -4.69 -12.25 6.97
CA MET A 50 -5.47 -11.19 6.34
C MET A 50 -6.49 -11.76 5.35
N ALA A 51 -6.11 -12.73 4.52
CA ALA A 51 -6.99 -13.37 3.55
C ALA A 51 -8.15 -14.13 4.23
N GLU A 52 -7.87 -14.85 5.31
CA GLU A 52 -8.89 -15.53 6.11
C GLU A 52 -9.91 -14.54 6.70
N LYS A 53 -9.42 -13.45 7.30
CA LYS A 53 -10.27 -12.37 7.84
C LYS A 53 -11.03 -11.64 6.73
N ALA A 54 -10.44 -11.46 5.56
CA ALA A 54 -11.07 -10.85 4.40
C ALA A 54 -12.24 -11.72 3.91
N ALA A 55 -12.07 -13.04 3.84
CA ALA A 55 -13.12 -13.97 3.46
C ALA A 55 -14.25 -14.05 4.51
N ALA A 56 -13.90 -14.09 5.80
CA ALA A 56 -14.87 -14.25 6.88
C ALA A 56 -15.63 -12.96 7.22
N GLN A 57 -14.97 -11.79 7.13
CA GLN A 57 -15.46 -10.53 7.71
C GLN A 57 -15.45 -9.36 6.70
N GLY A 58 -15.05 -9.60 5.45
CA GLY A 58 -14.90 -8.52 4.46
C GLY A 58 -13.75 -7.55 4.79
N ALA A 59 -12.80 -7.94 5.64
CA ALA A 59 -11.72 -7.09 6.12
C ALA A 59 -10.87 -6.51 4.98
N CYS A 60 -10.82 -5.18 4.91
CA CYS A 60 -9.95 -4.41 4.04
C CYS A 60 -8.93 -3.65 4.91
N TYR A 61 -7.65 -3.68 4.55
CA TYR A 61 -6.56 -3.17 5.38
C TYR A 61 -5.96 -1.93 4.77
N ARG A 62 -5.72 -0.90 5.59
CA ARG A 62 -5.01 0.29 5.14
C ARG A 62 -3.61 -0.12 4.68
N THR A 63 -3.23 0.34 3.49
CA THR A 63 -1.98 -0.04 2.84
C THR A 63 -1.32 1.20 2.27
N LEU A 64 -0.03 1.35 2.56
CA LEU A 64 0.85 2.37 2.00
C LEU A 64 1.73 1.72 0.94
N PHE A 65 1.99 2.40 -0.16
CA PHE A 65 2.86 1.91 -1.23
C PHE A 65 3.52 3.08 -1.95
N LEU A 66 4.62 2.83 -2.64
CA LEU A 66 5.29 3.82 -3.47
C LEU A 66 4.84 3.67 -4.91
N ARG A 67 4.41 4.77 -5.53
CA ARG A 67 4.12 4.85 -6.96
C ARG A 67 5.20 5.65 -7.66
N GLN A 68 5.83 5.02 -8.65
CA GLN A 68 6.82 5.64 -9.53
C GLN A 68 6.11 6.50 -10.58
N HIS A 69 6.68 7.67 -10.85
CA HIS A 69 6.23 8.63 -11.85
C HIS A 69 7.26 8.73 -13.00
N ASP A 70 6.82 9.31 -14.12
CA ASP A 70 7.61 9.40 -15.36
C ASP A 70 8.92 10.16 -15.19
N ASP A 71 9.00 11.06 -14.21
CA ASP A 71 10.19 11.83 -13.84
C ASP A 71 11.18 11.05 -12.96
N GLY A 72 10.90 9.77 -12.68
CA GLY A 72 11.72 8.89 -11.87
C GLY A 72 11.51 9.05 -10.37
N HIS A 73 10.64 9.97 -9.92
CA HIS A 73 10.31 10.10 -8.51
C HIS A 73 9.28 9.05 -8.08
N SER A 74 9.39 8.60 -6.83
CA SER A 74 8.41 7.73 -6.20
C SER A 74 7.73 8.45 -5.05
N LEU A 75 6.40 8.46 -5.05
CA LEU A 75 5.58 9.12 -4.03
C LEU A 75 4.76 8.10 -3.24
N ALA A 76 4.61 8.31 -1.94
CA ALA A 76 3.76 7.47 -1.11
C ALA A 76 2.29 7.68 -1.46
N CYS A 77 1.60 6.58 -1.74
CA CYS A 77 0.16 6.50 -1.95
C CYS A 77 -0.50 5.72 -0.82
N GLU A 78 -1.81 5.90 -0.67
CA GLU A 78 -2.62 5.20 0.32
C GLU A 78 -3.81 4.53 -0.35
N GLY A 79 -4.14 3.33 0.12
CA GLY A 79 -5.39 2.66 -0.24
C GLY A 79 -5.81 1.62 0.77
N TRP A 80 -6.90 0.93 0.44
CA TRP A 80 -7.44 -0.18 1.21
C TRP A 80 -7.28 -1.47 0.42
N LEU A 81 -6.51 -2.41 0.96
CA LEU A 81 -6.23 -3.69 0.33
C LEU A 81 -7.19 -4.75 0.87
N PHE A 82 -7.99 -5.33 -0.02
CA PHE A 82 -8.74 -6.55 0.21
C PHE A 82 -7.93 -7.75 -0.29
N VAL A 83 -7.41 -8.55 0.64
CA VAL A 83 -6.59 -9.73 0.30
C VAL A 83 -7.50 -10.90 -0.05
N ARG A 84 -7.50 -11.34 -1.31
CA ARG A 84 -8.36 -12.45 -1.78
C ARG A 84 -7.75 -13.81 -1.44
N ARG A 85 -6.45 -14.00 -1.69
CA ARG A 85 -5.71 -15.23 -1.37
C ARG A 85 -4.20 -15.05 -1.46
N VAL A 86 -3.47 -15.94 -0.80
CA VAL A 86 -2.02 -16.09 -0.92
C VAL A 86 -1.72 -17.39 -1.66
N ILE A 87 -0.80 -17.35 -2.63
CA ILE A 87 -0.41 -18.46 -3.50
C ILE A 87 1.10 -18.64 -3.35
N ALA A 88 1.56 -19.84 -2.98
CA ALA A 88 2.99 -20.15 -2.90
C ALA A 88 3.30 -21.24 -3.92
N GLU A 89 3.94 -20.87 -5.03
CA GLU A 89 4.25 -21.76 -6.15
C GLU A 89 5.62 -21.40 -6.75
N GLY A 90 6.43 -22.41 -7.10
CA GLY A 90 7.67 -22.20 -7.85
C GLY A 90 8.74 -21.36 -7.14
N GLY A 91 8.74 -21.32 -5.80
CA GLY A 91 9.68 -20.51 -5.01
C GLY A 91 9.28 -19.05 -4.82
N ALA A 92 8.14 -18.62 -5.38
CA ALA A 92 7.59 -17.28 -5.18
C ALA A 92 6.31 -17.34 -4.35
N THR A 93 6.12 -16.36 -3.46
CA THR A 93 4.85 -16.16 -2.76
C THR A 93 4.14 -14.96 -3.34
N ARG A 94 2.95 -15.17 -3.88
CA ARG A 94 2.11 -14.13 -4.47
C ARG A 94 0.84 -13.90 -3.67
N VAL A 95 0.40 -12.66 -3.63
CA VAL A 95 -0.85 -12.24 -3.00
C VAL A 95 -1.76 -11.70 -4.09
N ARG A 96 -2.96 -12.29 -4.23
CA ARG A 96 -4.00 -11.75 -5.10
C ARG A 96 -4.94 -10.90 -4.25
N GLY A 97 -5.20 -9.68 -4.69
CA GLY A 97 -6.05 -8.76 -3.95
C GLY A 97 -6.75 -7.75 -4.84
N THR A 98 -7.49 -6.88 -4.18
CA THR A 98 -8.10 -5.68 -4.76
C THR A 98 -7.67 -4.49 -3.92
N LEU A 99 -7.07 -3.48 -4.54
CA LEU A 99 -6.77 -2.21 -3.91
C LEU A 99 -7.84 -1.19 -4.27
N LEU A 100 -8.37 -0.51 -3.27
CA LEU A 100 -9.17 0.69 -3.45
C LEU A 100 -8.32 1.90 -3.03
N PRO A 101 -7.79 2.70 -3.98
CA PRO A 101 -7.01 3.88 -3.66
C PRO A 101 -7.83 4.87 -2.81
N SER A 102 -7.23 5.39 -1.73
CA SER A 102 -7.82 6.44 -0.90
C SER A 102 -7.09 7.77 -1.03
N PHE A 103 -5.81 7.76 -1.42
CA PHE A 103 -5.07 8.98 -1.72
C PHE A 103 -3.95 8.75 -2.74
N THR A 104 -3.84 9.68 -3.70
CA THR A 104 -2.62 9.93 -4.48
C THR A 104 -2.40 11.44 -4.60
N LEU A 105 -1.19 11.89 -4.95
CA LEU A 105 -0.96 13.33 -5.16
C LEU A 105 -1.79 13.91 -6.32
N THR A 106 -2.07 13.10 -7.35
CA THR A 106 -2.81 13.56 -8.54
C THR A 106 -4.31 13.64 -8.28
N THR A 107 -4.88 12.65 -7.59
CA THR A 107 -6.33 12.59 -7.29
C THR A 107 -6.71 13.26 -5.97
N GLY A 108 -5.77 13.37 -5.02
CA GLY A 108 -6.06 13.79 -3.64
C GLY A 108 -6.77 12.68 -2.86
N ALA A 109 -7.43 13.06 -1.77
CA ALA A 109 -8.24 12.12 -0.98
C ALA A 109 -9.51 11.75 -1.77
N GLN A 110 -9.80 10.46 -1.86
CA GLN A 110 -10.96 9.92 -2.58
C GLN A 110 -11.91 9.24 -1.60
N ALA A 111 -13.22 9.51 -1.75
CA ALA A 111 -14.22 8.72 -1.05
C ALA A 111 -14.29 7.32 -1.67
N PRO A 112 -14.64 6.27 -0.89
CA PRO A 112 -14.72 4.91 -1.40
C PRO A 112 -15.65 4.71 -2.61
N ALA A 113 -16.70 5.54 -2.73
CA ALA A 113 -17.65 5.47 -3.85
C ALA A 113 -17.08 6.05 -5.16
N ASP A 114 -16.10 6.94 -5.07
CA ASP A 114 -15.50 7.64 -6.21
C ASP A 114 -14.17 7.01 -6.65
N ALA A 115 -13.60 6.13 -5.82
CA ALA A 115 -12.36 5.42 -6.11
C ALA A 115 -12.62 4.19 -6.98
N GLN A 116 -11.74 3.98 -7.96
CA GLN A 116 -11.77 2.80 -8.79
C GLN A 116 -10.98 1.67 -8.12
N ALA A 117 -11.64 0.55 -7.86
CA ALA A 117 -10.96 -0.65 -7.39
C ALA A 117 -10.09 -1.26 -8.49
N GLU A 118 -8.87 -1.64 -8.11
CA GLU A 118 -7.89 -2.27 -8.99
C GLU A 118 -7.61 -3.69 -8.50
N SER A 119 -7.80 -4.70 -9.38
CA SER A 119 -7.24 -6.01 -9.10
C SER A 119 -5.72 -5.96 -9.20
N MET A 120 -5.05 -6.62 -8.26
CA MET A 120 -3.59 -6.64 -8.22
C MET A 120 -3.01 -7.96 -7.73
N THR A 121 -1.74 -8.11 -8.06
CA THR A 121 -0.90 -9.23 -7.70
C THR A 121 0.37 -8.68 -7.10
N LEU A 122 0.58 -9.00 -5.84
CA LEU A 122 1.79 -8.66 -5.14
C LEU A 122 2.68 -9.90 -5.06
N GLU A 123 3.98 -9.70 -4.97
CA GLU A 123 4.96 -10.73 -4.70
C GLU A 123 5.75 -10.38 -3.43
N ILE A 124 5.93 -11.36 -2.56
CA ILE A 124 6.66 -11.25 -1.30
C ILE A 124 8.01 -11.94 -1.49
N PHE A 125 9.11 -11.23 -1.22
CA PHE A 125 10.47 -11.76 -1.30
C PHE A 125 11.36 -11.10 -0.25
N ASP A 126 12.48 -11.76 0.09
CA ASP A 126 13.51 -11.15 0.94
C ASP A 126 14.44 -10.27 0.09
N GLN A 127 14.51 -8.99 0.43
CA GLN A 127 15.46 -8.04 -0.15
C GLN A 127 16.72 -7.98 0.71
N LEU A 128 17.88 -8.12 0.07
CA LEU A 128 19.18 -7.91 0.72
C LEU A 128 19.47 -6.41 0.89
N LEU A 129 19.84 -6.02 2.11
CA LEU A 129 20.27 -4.69 2.50
C LEU A 129 21.81 -4.67 2.58
N VAL A 130 22.45 -4.41 1.43
CA VAL A 130 23.91 -4.47 1.29
C VAL A 130 24.60 -3.45 2.21
N ASP A 131 24.05 -2.24 2.32
CA ASP A 131 24.62 -1.15 3.14
C ASP A 131 24.50 -1.37 4.66
N ARG A 132 23.85 -2.46 5.09
CA ARG A 132 23.66 -2.82 6.50
C ARG A 132 24.17 -4.22 6.84
N GLY A 133 25.29 -4.61 6.22
CA GLY A 133 25.98 -5.85 6.57
C GLY A 133 25.26 -7.11 6.07
N LEU A 134 24.62 -7.04 4.89
CA LEU A 134 23.90 -8.15 4.25
C LEU A 134 22.69 -8.67 5.04
N ALA A 135 22.06 -7.82 5.86
CA ALA A 135 20.77 -8.12 6.45
C ALA A 135 19.69 -8.31 5.36
N SER A 136 18.63 -9.06 5.65
CA SER A 136 17.49 -9.21 4.74
C SER A 136 16.20 -8.70 5.38
N VAL A 137 15.32 -8.11 4.56
CA VAL A 137 13.98 -7.68 4.97
C VAL A 137 12.96 -8.09 3.91
N ALA A 138 11.76 -8.45 4.35
CA ALA A 138 10.65 -8.73 3.46
C ALA A 138 10.27 -7.47 2.69
N ARG A 139 10.19 -7.60 1.38
CA ARG A 139 9.63 -6.60 0.48
C ARG A 139 8.42 -7.19 -0.23
N VAL A 140 7.43 -6.33 -0.46
CA VAL A 140 6.20 -6.67 -1.16
C VAL A 140 6.01 -5.69 -2.31
N ASP A 141 6.06 -6.17 -3.54
CA ASP A 141 5.92 -5.35 -4.74
C ASP A 141 4.79 -5.82 -5.63
N ARG A 142 4.21 -4.92 -6.42
CA ARG A 142 3.26 -5.29 -7.46
C ARG A 142 4.01 -5.91 -8.65
N VAL A 143 3.46 -6.99 -9.19
CA VAL A 143 4.10 -7.74 -10.30
C VAL A 143 3.22 -7.86 -11.55
N ASP A 144 1.94 -7.52 -11.47
CA ASP A 144 1.04 -7.54 -12.63
C ASP A 144 0.88 -6.19 -13.35
N ALA A 145 1.49 -5.14 -12.80
CA ALA A 145 1.69 -3.86 -13.46
C ALA A 145 2.99 -3.22 -12.96
N SER A 146 3.58 -2.35 -13.76
CA SER A 146 4.74 -1.57 -13.35
C SER A 146 4.35 -0.37 -12.50
N GLY A 147 5.28 0.12 -11.68
CA GLY A 147 5.22 1.43 -11.03
C GLY A 147 4.84 1.42 -9.56
N ASP A 148 4.17 0.38 -9.04
CA ASP A 148 3.83 0.31 -7.61
C ASP A 148 4.74 -0.67 -6.86
N SER A 149 5.34 -0.25 -5.74
CA SER A 149 6.31 -1.03 -4.96
C SER A 149 6.24 -0.75 -3.46
N HIS A 150 6.96 -1.53 -2.66
CA HIS A 150 7.11 -1.34 -1.21
C HIS A 150 5.76 -1.23 -0.50
N PHE A 151 4.87 -2.20 -0.75
CA PHE A 151 3.57 -2.29 -0.10
C PHE A 151 3.74 -2.62 1.39
N ILE A 152 3.15 -1.79 2.24
CA ILE A 152 3.10 -1.94 3.70
C ILE A 152 1.64 -1.94 4.12
N THR A 153 1.12 -3.11 4.49
CA THR A 153 -0.26 -3.28 4.95
C THR A 153 -0.33 -3.28 6.47
N LEU A 154 -1.11 -2.35 7.02
CA LEU A 154 -1.21 -2.09 8.45
C LEU A 154 -2.30 -2.96 9.07
N ILE A 155 -1.90 -3.89 9.94
CA ILE A 155 -2.80 -4.90 10.54
C ILE A 155 -3.80 -4.28 11.53
N ASP A 156 -3.45 -3.15 12.14
CA ASP A 156 -4.26 -2.43 13.12
C ASP A 156 -5.35 -1.55 12.49
N SER A 157 -5.28 -1.32 11.17
CA SER A 157 -6.13 -0.39 10.44
C SER A 157 -7.06 -1.14 9.48
N VAL A 158 -8.21 -1.59 9.98
CA VAL A 158 -9.11 -2.51 9.28
C VAL A 158 -10.52 -1.93 9.10
N ARG A 159 -11.10 -2.14 7.91
CA ARG A 159 -12.47 -1.74 7.57
C ARG A 159 -13.22 -2.85 6.84
N GLY A 160 -14.34 -3.30 7.39
CA GLY A 160 -15.24 -4.27 6.74
C GLY A 160 -16.26 -3.63 5.80
N ASP A 161 -16.63 -2.37 6.04
CA ASP A 161 -17.62 -1.63 5.26
C ASP A 161 -17.21 -1.40 3.79
N LEU A 162 -15.91 -1.47 3.52
CA LEU A 162 -15.34 -1.27 2.19
C LEU A 162 -15.54 -2.44 1.24
N ARG A 163 -15.91 -3.64 1.73
CA ARG A 163 -16.01 -4.86 0.91
C ARG A 163 -16.87 -4.68 -0.34
N ARG A 164 -17.95 -3.89 -0.24
CA ARG A 164 -18.88 -3.60 -1.35
C ARG A 164 -18.25 -2.81 -2.51
N HIS A 165 -17.13 -2.15 -2.26
CA HIS A 165 -16.38 -1.38 -3.25
C HIS A 165 -15.22 -2.18 -3.87
N MET A 166 -15.03 -3.45 -3.49
CA MET A 166 -13.86 -4.28 -3.84
C MET A 166 -14.13 -5.31 -4.96
N SER A 167 -15.10 -5.03 -5.83
CA SER A 167 -15.49 -5.90 -6.96
C SER A 167 -14.40 -5.95 -8.03
#